data_AF-A0A2H5YST5-F1
#
_entry.id   AF-A0A2H5YST5-F1
#
_cell.length_a   1.000
_cell.length_b   1.000
_cell.length_c   1.000
_cell.angle_alpha   90.00
_cell.angle_beta   90.00
_cell.angle_gamma   90.00
#
_symmetry.space_group_name_H-M   'P 1'
#
loop_
_entity.id
_entity.type
_entity.pdbx_description
1 polymer ?
#
loop_
_entity_poly.entity_id
_entity_poly.type
_entity_poly.pdbx_seq_one_letter_code
_entity_poly.pdbx_strand_id
1 'polypeptide(L)'
;MGLARLVRGEILSLKHRDFIEAARVNGASDFRIIFLHMVPNVTPIIIVWATLAVPVFIIVEATLSFLGLGVRIPTPSWGNMLNEAQQFITRSWWLAFIPGFMIYITVLAINILGNGLRDALDPRLSE
;
A
#
# COMPACT_ATOMS: atom_id res chain seq x y z
N MET A 1 -6.09 -10.27 4.86
CA MET A 1 -7.16 -10.80 3.97
C MET A 1 -8.19 -9.72 3.54
N GLY A 2 -7.79 -8.45 3.36
CA GLY A 2 -8.74 -7.35 3.11
C GLY A 2 -9.01 -7.04 1.63
N LEU A 3 -7.95 -6.83 0.84
CA LEU A 3 -8.07 -6.30 -0.52
C LEU A 3 -8.87 -7.21 -1.46
N ALA A 4 -8.55 -8.51 -1.51
CA ALA A 4 -9.22 -9.44 -2.42
C ALA A 4 -10.74 -9.50 -2.19
N ARG A 5 -11.17 -9.42 -0.92
CA ARG A 5 -12.59 -9.37 -0.55
C ARG A 5 -13.23 -8.03 -0.93
N LEU A 6 -12.51 -6.93 -0.72
CA LEU A 6 -12.96 -5.58 -1.10
C LEU A 6 -13.15 -5.47 -2.62
N VAL A 7 -12.13 -5.85 -3.40
CA VAL A 7 -12.17 -5.86 -4.87
C VAL A 7 -13.29 -6.77 -5.37
N ARG A 8 -13.47 -7.96 -4.79
CA ARG A 8 -14.59 -8.84 -5.15
C ARG A 8 -15.95 -8.17 -4.91
N GLY A 9 -16.12 -7.48 -3.78
CA GLY A 9 -17.34 -6.73 -3.49
C GLY A 9 -17.62 -5.66 -4.54
N GLU A 10 -16.60 -4.90 -4.93
CA GLU A 10 -16.74 -3.85 -5.94
C GLU A 10 -17.04 -4.42 -7.33
N ILE A 11 -16.36 -5.50 -7.72
CA ILE A 11 -16.64 -6.20 -8.99
C ILE A 11 -18.08 -6.73 -9.03
N LEU A 12 -18.60 -7.29 -7.93
CA LEU A 12 -19.99 -7.74 -7.85
C LEU A 12 -20.98 -6.59 -7.99
N SER A 13 -20.68 -5.42 -7.40
CA SER A 13 -21.46 -4.20 -7.54
C SER A 13 -21.44 -3.69 -8.99
N LEU A 14 -20.26 -3.58 -9.59
CA LEU A 14 -20.07 -3.12 -10.97
C LEU A 14 -20.77 -4.04 -11.98
N LYS A 15 -20.79 -5.36 -11.74
CA LYS A 15 -21.41 -6.34 -12.62
C LYS A 15 -22.89 -6.05 -12.93
N HIS A 16 -23.61 -5.40 -12.02
CA HIS A 16 -25.05 -5.11 -12.16
C HIS A 16 -25.34 -3.66 -12.58
N ARG A 17 -24.33 -2.90 -13.02
CA ARG A 17 -24.50 -1.51 -13.50
C ARG A 17 -25.01 -1.49 -14.94
N ASP A 18 -25.86 -0.51 -15.25
CA ASP A 18 -26.50 -0.36 -16.57
C ASP A 18 -25.52 -0.31 -17.75
N PHE A 19 -24.33 0.29 -17.58
CA PHE A 19 -23.32 0.35 -18.64
C PHE A 19 -22.69 -1.02 -18.95
N ILE A 20 -22.63 -1.93 -17.98
CA ILE A 20 -22.15 -3.31 -18.20
C ILE A 20 -23.21 -4.10 -18.95
N GLU A 21 -24.48 -3.96 -18.57
CA GLU A 21 -25.60 -4.59 -19.30
C GLU A 21 -25.70 -4.06 -20.73
N ALA A 22 -25.58 -2.75 -20.93
CA ALA A 22 -25.54 -2.14 -22.27
C ALA A 22 -24.35 -2.65 -23.11
N ALA A 23 -23.16 -2.81 -22.51
CA ALA A 23 -22.01 -3.39 -23.20
C ALA A 23 -22.27 -4.85 -23.62
N ARG A 24 -22.94 -5.63 -22.78
CA ARG A 24 -23.33 -7.02 -23.06
C ARG A 24 -24.34 -7.11 -24.20
N VAL A 25 -25.37 -6.27 -24.19
CA VAL A 25 -26.38 -6.19 -25.28
C VAL A 25 -25.74 -5.78 -26.61
N ASN A 26 -24.71 -4.94 -26.58
CA ASN A 26 -23.91 -4.56 -27.75
C ASN A 26 -22.90 -5.65 -28.21
N GLY A 27 -22.96 -6.86 -27.64
CA GLY A 27 -22.12 -7.98 -28.07
C GLY A 27 -20.68 -7.94 -27.57
N ALA A 28 -20.37 -7.18 -26.52
CA ALA A 28 -19.04 -7.23 -25.91
C ALA A 28 -18.79 -8.60 -25.25
N SER A 29 -17.63 -9.20 -25.54
CA SER A 29 -17.19 -10.42 -24.86
C SER A 29 -16.87 -10.17 -23.39
N ASP A 30 -17.00 -11.18 -22.53
CA ASP A 30 -16.70 -11.05 -21.10
C ASP A 30 -15.26 -10.56 -20.85
N PHE A 31 -14.30 -10.98 -21.67
CA PHE A 31 -12.92 -10.47 -21.61
C PHE A 31 -12.84 -8.96 -21.85
N ARG A 32 -13.55 -8.45 -22.87
CA ARG A 32 -13.61 -7.02 -23.16
C ARG A 32 -14.25 -6.27 -21.99
N ILE A 33 -15.33 -6.80 -21.41
CA ILE A 33 -15.99 -6.19 -20.26
C ILE A 33 -15.05 -6.14 -19.05
N ILE A 34 -14.32 -7.21 -18.76
CA ILE A 34 -13.40 -7.26 -17.62
C ILE A 34 -12.30 -6.22 -17.77
N PHE A 35 -11.55 -6.21 -18.88
CA PHE A 35 -10.36 -5.37 -19.01
C PHE A 35 -10.66 -3.92 -19.37
N LEU A 36 -11.76 -3.64 -20.08
CA LEU A 36 -12.11 -2.29 -20.50
C LEU A 36 -13.03 -1.57 -19.52
N HIS A 37 -13.87 -2.32 -18.78
CA HIS A 37 -14.87 -1.73 -17.91
C HIS A 37 -14.63 -2.08 -16.44
N MET A 38 -14.46 -3.34 -16.06
CA MET A 38 -14.38 -3.70 -14.64
C MET A 38 -13.03 -3.32 -14.01
N VAL A 39 -11.92 -3.72 -14.62
CA VAL A 39 -10.57 -3.48 -14.09
C VAL A 39 -10.30 -1.99 -13.92
N PRO A 40 -10.49 -1.11 -14.93
CA PRO A 40 -10.23 0.31 -14.77
C PRO A 40 -11.09 0.97 -13.68
N ASN A 41 -12.31 0.49 -13.45
CA ASN A 41 -13.19 1.01 -12.40
C ASN A 41 -12.73 0.63 -10.98
N VAL A 42 -12.08 -0.53 -10.79
CA VAL A 42 -11.56 -0.94 -9.46
C VAL A 42 -10.10 -0.55 -9.23
N THR A 43 -9.37 -0.16 -10.27
CA THR A 43 -7.96 0.26 -10.19
C THR A 43 -7.72 1.35 -9.14
N PRO A 44 -8.54 2.42 -9.02
CA PRO A 44 -8.35 3.44 -7.99
C PRO A 44 -8.34 2.87 -6.57
N ILE A 45 -9.25 1.95 -6.26
CA ILE A 45 -9.34 1.29 -4.95
C ILE A 45 -8.07 0.45 -4.68
N ILE A 46 -7.57 -0.25 -5.69
CA ILE A 46 -6.34 -1.05 -5.58
C ILE A 46 -5.13 -0.15 -5.31
N ILE A 47 -5.02 0.96 -6.04
CA ILE A 47 -3.93 1.92 -5.90
C ILE A 47 -3.93 2.51 -4.48
N VAL A 48 -5.07 3.02 -4.02
CA VAL A 48 -5.20 3.59 -2.67
C VAL A 48 -4.81 2.57 -1.61
N TRP A 49 -5.33 1.34 -1.70
CA TRP A 49 -5.00 0.29 -0.75
C TRP A 49 -3.51 -0.06 -0.77
N ALA A 50 -2.91 -0.16 -1.96
CA ALA A 50 -1.49 -0.46 -2.09
C ALA A 50 -0.64 0.62 -1.42
N THR A 51 -0.95 1.90 -1.64
CA THR A 51 -0.22 3.01 -1.02
C THR A 51 -0.34 3.00 0.50
N LEU A 52 -1.54 2.75 1.03
CA LEU A 52 -1.75 2.65 2.48
C LEU A 52 -1.12 1.40 3.12
N ALA A 53 -0.81 0.36 2.33
CA ALA A 53 -0.13 -0.84 2.80
C ALA A 53 1.40 -0.66 2.93
N VAL A 54 2.01 0.21 2.12
CA VAL A 54 3.48 0.41 2.11
C VAL A 54 4.05 0.75 3.51
N PRO A 55 3.47 1.66 4.31
CA PRO A 55 3.98 1.96 5.65
C PRO A 55 4.06 0.74 6.55
N VAL A 56 3.06 -0.15 6.46
CA VAL A 56 3.04 -1.41 7.23
C VAL A 56 4.20 -2.30 6.79
N PHE A 57 4.45 -2.41 5.49
CA PHE A 57 5.57 -3.21 4.99
C PHE A 57 6.94 -2.66 5.41
N ILE A 58 7.11 -1.33 5.46
CA ILE A 58 8.34 -0.71 5.97
C ILE A 58 8.57 -1.09 7.44
N ILE A 59 7.54 -0.98 8.28
CA ILE A 59 7.65 -1.34 9.71
C ILE A 59 7.95 -2.83 9.87
N VAL A 60 7.29 -3.69 9.10
CA VAL A 60 7.51 -5.15 9.15
C VAL A 60 8.93 -5.50 8.72
N GLU A 61 9.42 -4.94 7.61
CA GLU A 61 10.81 -5.14 7.17
C GLU A 61 11.79 -4.65 8.23
N ALA A 62 11.62 -3.43 8.75
CA ALA A 62 12.50 -2.88 9.76
C ALA A 62 12.50 -3.73 11.04
N THR A 63 11.34 -4.27 11.43
CA THR A 63 11.20 -5.19 12.58
C THR A 63 11.93 -6.51 12.32
N LEU A 64 11.77 -7.11 11.14
CA LEU A 64 12.47 -8.35 10.78
C LEU A 64 13.98 -8.14 10.72
N SER A 65 14.44 -7.05 10.12
CA SER A 65 15.85 -6.65 10.04
C SER A 65 16.42 -6.35 11.44
N PHE A 66 15.65 -5.70 12.31
CA PHE A 66 16.00 -5.51 13.72
C PHE A 66 16.14 -6.84 14.48
N LEU A 67 15.35 -7.86 14.16
CA LEU A 67 15.45 -9.20 14.71
C LEU A 67 16.54 -10.07 14.04
N GLY A 68 17.26 -9.55 13.04
CA GLY A 68 18.27 -10.29 12.28
C GLY A 68 17.69 -11.27 11.24
N LEU A 69 16.39 -11.22 10.97
CA LEU A 69 15.68 -12.07 10.01
C LEU A 69 15.38 -11.36 8.68
N GLY A 70 15.72 -10.07 8.58
CA GLY A 70 15.41 -9.23 7.43
C GLY A 70 16.54 -9.16 6.41
N VAL A 71 16.80 -7.94 5.92
CA VAL A 71 17.76 -7.68 4.85
C VAL A 71 19.16 -8.14 5.26
N ARG A 72 19.83 -8.91 4.39
CA ARG A 72 21.20 -9.37 4.66
C ARG A 72 22.22 -8.30 4.29
N ILE A 73 23.25 -8.16 5.12
CA ILE A 73 24.49 -7.44 4.81
C ILE A 73 25.03 -8.02 3.48
N PRO A 74 25.50 -7.21 2.50
CA PRO A 74 25.98 -5.81 2.59
C PRO A 74 24.92 -4.73 2.34
N THR A 75 23.66 -5.08 2.10
CA THR A 75 22.64 -4.08 1.77
C THR A 75 22.23 -3.30 3.02
N PRO A 76 22.32 -1.95 3.03
CA PRO A 76 21.97 -1.17 4.21
C PRO A 76 20.45 -1.19 4.46
N SER A 77 20.06 -1.47 5.71
CA SER A 77 18.68 -1.39 6.19
C SER A 77 18.65 -0.64 7.53
N TRP A 78 17.67 0.25 7.72
CA TRP A 78 17.50 0.95 8.99
C TRP A 78 17.17 0.01 10.15
N GLY A 79 16.55 -1.14 9.88
CA GLY A 79 16.33 -2.17 10.89
C GLY A 79 17.63 -2.82 11.36
N ASN A 80 18.57 -3.09 10.45
CA ASN A 80 19.91 -3.59 10.80
C ASN A 80 20.69 -2.54 11.62
N MET A 81 20.60 -1.26 11.24
CA MET A 81 21.23 -0.18 12.01
C MET A 81 20.69 -0.11 13.44
N LEU A 82 19.38 -0.34 13.64
CA LEU A 82 18.77 -0.44 14.97
C LEU A 82 19.24 -1.69 15.74
N ASN A 83 19.47 -2.81 15.07
CA ASN A 83 20.02 -4.01 15.69
C ASN A 83 21.43 -3.75 16.24
N GLU A 84 22.31 -3.18 15.42
CA GLU A 84 23.69 -2.85 15.79
C GLU A 84 23.75 -1.80 16.92
N ALA A 85 22.84 -0.82 16.91
CA ALA A 85 22.79 0.24 17.90
C ALA A 85 22.52 -0.24 19.34
N GLN A 86 21.98 -1.45 19.52
CA GLN A 86 21.73 -2.03 20.85
C GLN A 86 23.00 -2.08 21.71
N GLN A 87 24.16 -2.37 21.10
CA GLN A 87 25.44 -2.48 21.81
C GLN A 87 25.98 -1.12 22.27
N PHE A 88 25.52 -0.03 21.67
CA PHE A 88 26.04 1.30 21.89
C PHE A 88 25.04 2.23 22.58
N ILE A 89 23.88 1.74 23.01
CA ILE A 89 22.76 2.62 23.42
C ILE A 89 23.08 3.52 24.62
N THR A 90 23.93 3.06 25.54
CA THR A 90 24.35 3.81 26.73
C THR A 90 25.41 4.87 26.43
N ARG A 91 26.18 4.71 25.35
CA ARG A 91 27.29 5.59 24.97
C ARG A 91 26.97 6.51 23.79
N SER A 92 26.18 6.00 22.85
CA SER A 92 25.91 6.58 21.54
C SER A 92 24.44 6.40 21.15
N TRP A 93 23.54 6.91 21.99
CA TRP A 93 22.08 6.82 21.81
C TRP A 93 21.59 7.31 20.43
N TRP A 94 22.30 8.25 19.80
CA TRP A 94 21.97 8.78 18.48
C TRP A 94 22.01 7.72 17.37
N LEU A 95 22.80 6.64 17.54
CA LEU A 95 22.87 5.54 16.58
C LEU A 95 21.54 4.78 16.48
N ALA A 96 20.75 4.75 17.55
CA ALA A 96 19.38 4.22 17.51
C ALA A 96 18.37 5.29 17.06
N PHE A 97 18.56 6.54 17.50
CA PHE A 97 17.63 7.63 17.20
C PHE A 97 17.53 7.94 15.71
N ILE A 98 18.67 8.05 15.00
CA ILE A 98 18.69 8.42 13.58
C ILE A 98 17.89 7.44 12.70
N PRO A 99 18.18 6.11 12.69
CA PRO A 99 17.42 5.18 11.86
C PRO A 99 15.95 5.10 12.28
N GLY A 100 15.64 5.17 13.58
CA GLY A 100 14.25 5.22 14.06
C GLY A 100 13.50 6.45 13.56
N PHE A 101 14.15 7.61 13.56
CA PHE A 101 13.56 8.85 13.08
C PHE A 101 13.38 8.86 11.55
N MET A 102 14.30 8.27 10.80
CA MET A 102 14.16 8.11 9.35
C MET A 102 12.99 7.19 8.98
N ILE A 103 12.82 6.08 9.69
CA ILE A 103 11.63 5.21 9.54
C ILE A 103 10.37 6.02 9.81
N TYR A 104 10.33 6.77 10.93
CA TYR A 104 9.18 7.59 11.31
C TYR A 104 8.80 8.60 10.23
N ILE A 105 9.75 9.43 9.76
CA ILE A 105 9.49 10.43 8.72
C ILE A 105 8.99 9.77 7.43
N THR A 106 9.62 8.65 7.02
CA THR A 106 9.25 7.97 5.78
C THR A 106 7.83 7.40 5.86
N VAL A 107 7.51 6.73 6.96
CA VAL A 107 6.17 6.20 7.24
C VAL A 107 5.14 7.32 7.27
N LEU A 108 5.46 8.44 7.91
CA LEU A 108 4.59 9.60 7.98
C LEU A 108 4.35 10.21 6.59
N ALA A 109 5.41 10.43 5.80
CA ALA A 109 5.33 11.00 4.46
C ALA A 109 4.47 10.13 3.53
N ILE A 110 4.66 8.81 3.57
CA ILE A 110 3.88 7.87 2.74
C ILE A 110 2.42 7.81 3.21
N ASN A 111 2.15 7.88 4.52
CA ASN A 111 0.77 7.95 5.02
C ASN A 111 0.06 9.22 4.52
N ILE A 112 0.71 10.38 4.61
CA ILE A 112 0.14 11.65 4.15
C ILE A 112 -0.11 11.59 2.64
N LEU A 113 0.86 11.09 1.87
CA LEU A 113 0.73 10.92 0.43
C LEU A 113 -0.41 9.95 0.07
N GLY A 114 -0.54 8.84 0.80
CA GLY A 114 -1.60 7.85 0.60
C GLY A 114 -2.98 8.40 0.90
N ASN A 115 -3.11 9.25 1.93
CA ASN A 115 -4.35 9.96 2.21
C ASN A 115 -4.67 10.98 1.11
N GLY A 116 -3.70 11.80 0.69
CA GLY A 116 -3.93 12.74 -0.41
C GLY A 116 -4.30 12.05 -1.73
N LEU A 117 -3.69 10.90 -2.03
CA LEU A 117 -4.03 10.08 -3.19
C LEU A 117 -5.44 9.49 -3.07
N ARG A 118 -5.83 9.04 -1.88
CA ARG A 118 -7.19 8.58 -1.61
C ARG A 118 -8.20 9.69 -1.85
N ASP A 119 -7.94 10.88 -1.32
CA ASP A 119 -8.84 12.02 -1.44
C ASP A 119 -8.98 12.46 -2.91
N ALA A 120 -7.88 12.46 -3.67
CA ALA A 120 -7.88 12.78 -5.10
C ALA A 120 -8.60 11.72 -5.97
N LEU A 121 -8.65 10.48 -5.51
CA LEU A 121 -9.29 9.36 -6.22
C LEU A 121 -10.70 9.05 -5.71
N ASP A 122 -11.18 9.72 -4.65
CA ASP A 122 -12.54 9.56 -4.13
C ASP A 122 -13.54 10.38 -4.98
N PRO A 123 -14.39 9.74 -5.80
CA PRO A 123 -15.32 10.44 -6.68
C PRO A 123 -16.53 11.03 -5.93
N ARG A 124 -16.67 10.79 -4.63
CA ARG A 124 -17.79 11.30 -3.81
C ARG A 124 -17.59 12.74 -3.35
N LEU A 125 -16.41 13.33 -3.55
CA LEU A 125 -16.11 14.71 -3.20
C LEU A 125 -16.52 15.73 -4.29
N SER A 126 -17.01 15.25 -5.44
CA SER A 126 -17.39 16.08 -6.60
C SER A 126 -18.90 16.20 -6.84
N GLU A 127 -19.75 15.85 -5.86
CA GLU A 127 -21.19 16.20 -5.84
C GLU A 127 -21.47 17.41 -4.94
#